data_AF-X1LJC1-F1
#
_entry.id   AF-X1LJC1-F1
#
_cell.length_a   1.000
_cell.length_b   1.000
_cell.length_c   1.000
_cell.angle_alpha   90.00
_cell.angle_beta   90.00
_cell.angle_gamma   90.00
#
_symmetry.space_group_name_H-M   'P 1'
#
loop_
_entity.id
_entity.type
_entity.pdbx_description
1 polymer ?
#
loop_
_entity_poly.entity_id
_entity_poly.type
_entity_poly.pdbx_seq_one_letter_code
_entity_poly.pdbx_strand_id
1 'polypeptide(L)'
;GIEQKRIKWGIESSGEELDIMVEDFDSRLFLELKDREFGLGDAYPFTYRVARYGGTFGVVVTTERVSSDAKNFFEEEESQRRRIGWIQYLEGSKGIQEGISKVVEKMALLQVRRTVQSFSDEIGIDLFPVLEHWINMRTKSHSH
;
A
#
# COMPACT_ATOMS: atom_id res chain seq x y z
N GLY A 1 -8.45 7.70 -8.33
CA GLY A 1 -8.42 6.27 -8.75
C GLY A 1 -7.06 5.96 -9.33
N ILE A 2 -6.68 4.69 -9.43
CA ILE A 2 -5.38 4.24 -9.97
C ILE A 2 -5.55 3.92 -11.46
N GLU A 3 -4.64 4.40 -12.32
CA GLU A 3 -4.66 4.09 -13.75
C GLU A 3 -4.35 2.61 -14.01
N GLN A 4 -5.15 1.90 -14.81
CA GLN A 4 -4.98 0.45 -15.06
C GLN A 4 -3.58 0.06 -15.55
N LYS A 5 -2.96 0.88 -16.42
CA LYS A 5 -1.60 0.64 -16.94
C LYS A 5 -0.50 0.58 -15.86
N ARG A 6 -0.81 1.04 -14.64
CA ARG A 6 0.10 1.06 -13.49
C ARG A 6 -0.03 -0.18 -12.61
N ILE A 7 -1.03 -1.03 -12.88
CA ILE A 7 -1.28 -2.28 -12.18
C ILE A 7 -0.64 -3.40 -13.00
N LYS A 8 0.32 -4.09 -12.40
CA LYS A 8 0.99 -5.26 -12.97
C LYS A 8 0.56 -6.48 -12.18
N TRP A 9 0.09 -7.50 -12.89
CA TRP A 9 -0.39 -8.77 -12.33
C TRP A 9 0.65 -9.85 -12.57
N GLY A 10 0.79 -10.79 -11.63
CA GLY A 10 1.63 -11.99 -11.78
C GLY A 10 3.06 -11.64 -12.17
N ILE A 11 3.72 -10.76 -11.40
CA ILE A 11 5.10 -10.40 -11.69
C ILE A 11 5.99 -11.58 -11.31
N GLU A 12 6.51 -12.25 -12.32
CA GLU A 12 7.56 -13.25 -12.17
C GLU A 12 8.93 -12.64 -12.44
N SER A 13 9.85 -12.78 -11.49
CA SER A 13 11.26 -12.42 -11.69
C SER A 13 12.16 -13.34 -10.89
N SER A 14 13.11 -13.97 -11.57
CA SER A 14 14.08 -14.91 -10.97
C SER A 14 13.43 -16.09 -10.20
N GLY A 15 12.27 -16.58 -10.64
CA GLY A 15 11.55 -17.67 -9.98
C GLY A 15 10.70 -17.27 -8.77
N GLU A 16 10.56 -15.96 -8.51
CA GLU A 16 9.69 -15.41 -7.48
C GLU A 16 8.45 -14.78 -8.13
N GLU A 17 7.26 -15.09 -7.62
CA GLU A 17 5.99 -14.52 -8.06
C GLU A 17 5.47 -13.50 -7.04
N LEU A 18 4.93 -12.38 -7.52
CA LEU A 18 4.13 -11.40 -6.78
C LEU A 18 2.78 -11.25 -7.46
N ASP A 19 1.70 -11.36 -6.68
CA ASP A 19 0.36 -11.36 -7.24
C ASP A 19 0.03 -10.05 -7.95
N ILE A 20 0.25 -8.91 -7.27
CA ILE A 20 -0.02 -7.59 -7.81
C ILE A 20 1.05 -6.60 -7.36
N MET A 21 1.51 -5.78 -8.30
CA MET A 21 2.26 -4.56 -8.01
C MET A 21 1.58 -3.37 -8.65
N VAL A 22 1.49 -2.28 -7.91
CA VAL A 22 1.06 -0.98 -8.43
C VAL A 22 2.23 -0.01 -8.36
N GLU A 23 2.62 0.54 -9.50
CA GLU A 23 3.73 1.49 -9.61
C GLU A 23 3.24 2.87 -10.06
N ASP A 24 3.35 3.85 -9.17
CA ASP A 24 2.88 5.21 -9.42
C ASP A 24 3.68 6.28 -8.66
N PHE A 25 4.06 7.37 -9.33
CA PHE A 25 4.84 8.50 -8.79
C PHE A 25 5.97 8.06 -7.83
N ASP A 26 6.85 7.18 -8.32
CA ASP A 26 7.98 6.58 -7.58
C ASP A 26 7.59 5.87 -6.28
N SER A 27 6.34 5.41 -6.18
CA SER A 27 5.85 4.53 -5.13
C SER A 27 5.54 3.18 -5.74
N ARG A 28 5.92 2.13 -5.02
CA ARG A 28 5.51 0.76 -5.34
C ARG A 28 4.71 0.20 -4.19
N LEU A 29 3.49 -0.19 -4.50
CA LEU A 29 2.59 -0.94 -3.64
C LEU A 29 2.60 -2.39 -4.10
N PHE A 30 2.74 -3.31 -3.16
CA PHE A 30 2.68 -4.74 -3.43
C PHE A 30 1.47 -5.35 -2.73
N LEU A 31 0.76 -6.25 -3.41
CA LEU A 31 -0.31 -7.02 -2.81
C LEU A 31 0.03 -8.51 -2.90
N GLU A 32 -0.16 -9.21 -1.78
CA GLU A 32 -0.13 -10.67 -1.74
C GLU A 32 -1.53 -11.17 -1.39
N LEU A 33 -2.04 -12.11 -2.18
CA LEU A 33 -3.37 -12.69 -2.08
C LEU A 33 -3.25 -14.13 -1.56
N LYS A 34 -4.04 -14.48 -0.56
CA LYS A 34 -4.17 -15.85 -0.04
C LYS A 34 -5.64 -16.22 0.19
N ASP A 35 -5.96 -17.47 -0.06
CA ASP A 35 -7.27 -18.08 0.25
C ASP A 35 -7.23 -18.91 1.56
N ARG A 36 -6.15 -18.79 2.32
CA ARG A 36 -5.85 -19.45 3.59
C ARG A 36 -5.19 -18.49 4.57
N GLU A 37 -4.99 -18.93 5.82
CA GLU A 37 -4.17 -18.21 6.80
C GLU A 37 -2.83 -17.80 6.19
N PHE A 38 -2.49 -16.51 6.35
CA PHE A 38 -1.20 -15.95 5.97
C PHE A 38 -0.25 -16.12 7.16
N GLY A 39 0.74 -17.00 7.00
CA GLY A 39 1.66 -17.39 8.06
C GLY A 39 3.04 -16.74 7.93
N LEU A 40 3.93 -17.08 8.87
CA LEU A 40 5.32 -16.61 8.87
C LEU A 40 6.08 -17.05 7.59
N GLY A 41 5.75 -18.24 7.06
CA GLY A 41 6.31 -18.75 5.81
C GLY A 41 5.91 -17.92 4.58
N ASP A 42 4.80 -17.18 4.63
CA ASP A 42 4.41 -16.22 3.59
C ASP A 42 5.01 -14.83 3.85
N ALA A 43 5.13 -14.44 5.12
CA ALA A 43 5.62 -13.13 5.54
C ALA A 43 7.07 -12.86 5.12
N TYR A 44 7.97 -13.83 5.35
CA TYR A 44 9.37 -13.72 4.97
C TYR A 44 9.60 -13.44 3.48
N PRO A 45 9.11 -14.28 2.55
CA PRO A 45 9.29 -14.04 1.13
C PRO A 45 8.57 -12.77 0.68
N PHE A 46 7.40 -12.45 1.22
CA PHE A 46 6.72 -11.20 0.90
C PHE A 46 7.57 -9.97 1.27
N THR A 47 8.05 -9.87 2.52
CA THR A 47 8.93 -8.78 2.96
C THR A 47 10.19 -8.67 2.11
N TYR A 48 10.83 -9.81 1.81
CA TYR A 48 12.03 -9.83 0.97
C TYR A 48 11.74 -9.25 -0.42
N ARG A 49 10.63 -9.65 -1.05
CA ARG A 49 10.21 -9.17 -2.38
C ARG A 49 9.89 -7.68 -2.34
N VAL A 50 9.11 -7.22 -1.38
CA VAL A 50 8.80 -5.79 -1.23
C VAL A 50 10.09 -4.98 -1.13
N ALA A 51 11.05 -5.40 -0.30
CA ALA A 51 12.33 -4.70 -0.17
C ALA A 51 13.17 -4.73 -1.45
N ARG A 52 13.32 -5.91 -2.07
CA ARG A 52 14.11 -6.13 -3.28
C ARG A 52 13.62 -5.29 -4.45
N TYR A 53 12.31 -5.13 -4.59
CA TYR A 53 11.69 -4.37 -5.66
C TYR A 53 11.41 -2.90 -5.27
N GLY A 54 11.98 -2.39 -4.17
CA GLY A 54 11.88 -0.98 -3.79
C GLY A 54 10.47 -0.55 -3.36
N GLY A 55 9.72 -1.48 -2.76
CA GLY A 55 8.39 -1.24 -2.23
C GLY A 55 8.40 -0.42 -0.96
N THR A 56 7.59 0.64 -0.98
CA THR A 56 7.34 1.47 0.19
C THR A 56 6.16 0.97 1.00
N PHE A 57 5.25 0.19 0.39
CA PHE A 57 4.01 -0.27 1.01
C PHE A 57 3.65 -1.69 0.55
N GLY A 58 3.15 -2.50 1.48
CA GLY A 58 2.62 -3.83 1.19
C GLY A 58 1.20 -3.99 1.73
N VAL A 59 0.39 -4.79 1.05
CA VAL A 59 -0.96 -5.17 1.49
C VAL A 59 -1.06 -6.68 1.43
N VAL A 60 -1.39 -7.28 2.57
CA VAL A 60 -1.73 -8.70 2.64
C VAL A 60 -3.24 -8.80 2.57
N VAL A 61 -3.73 -9.60 1.63
CA VAL A 61 -5.15 -9.89 1.44
C VAL A 61 -5.35 -11.37 1.67
N THR A 62 -6.10 -11.74 2.70
CA THR A 62 -6.40 -13.14 3.02
C THR A 62 -7.87 -13.34 3.31
N THR A 63 -8.45 -14.43 2.80
CA THR A 63 -9.83 -14.85 3.13
C THR A 63 -9.98 -15.31 4.58
N GLU A 64 -8.88 -15.62 5.25
CA GLU A 64 -8.83 -15.98 6.68
C GLU A 64 -8.16 -14.84 7.47
N ARG A 65 -7.13 -15.16 8.25
CA ARG A 65 -6.38 -14.22 9.09
C ARG A 65 -4.89 -14.24 8.75
N VAL A 66 -4.20 -13.20 9.17
CA VAL A 66 -2.75 -13.14 9.27
C VAL A 66 -2.38 -13.65 10.67
N SER A 67 -1.48 -14.62 10.75
CA SER A 67 -1.06 -15.21 12.02
C SER A 67 -0.39 -14.17 12.93
N SER A 68 -0.42 -14.40 14.25
CA SER A 68 0.29 -13.56 15.21
C SER A 68 1.78 -13.46 14.90
N ASP A 69 2.39 -14.58 14.51
CA ASP A 69 3.83 -14.65 14.24
C ASP A 69 4.19 -13.81 13.00
N ALA A 70 3.34 -13.82 11.96
CA ALA A 70 3.53 -12.98 10.79
C ALA A 70 3.37 -11.50 11.13
N LYS A 71 2.37 -11.11 11.94
CA LYS A 71 2.19 -9.72 12.39
C LYS A 71 3.39 -9.22 13.19
N ASN A 72 3.85 -10.01 14.17
CA ASN A 72 5.03 -9.70 14.98
C ASN A 72 6.27 -9.51 14.11
N PHE A 73 6.48 -10.39 13.12
CA PHE A 73 7.59 -10.27 12.18
C PHE A 73 7.54 -8.97 11.37
N PHE A 74 6.37 -8.57 10.86
CA PHE A 74 6.25 -7.31 10.13
C PHE A 74 6.53 -6.09 11.00
N GLU A 75 6.05 -6.09 12.25
CA GLU A 75 6.31 -5.01 13.22
C GLU A 75 7.81 -4.90 13.55
N GLU A 76 8.51 -6.03 13.68
CA GLU A 76 9.97 -6.07 13.87
C GLU A 76 10.72 -5.51 12.65
N GLU A 77 10.35 -5.90 11.43
CA GLU A 77 11.00 -5.39 10.21
C GLU A 77 10.73 -3.89 9.97
N GLU A 78 9.53 -3.40 10.31
CA GLU A 78 9.15 -1.97 10.23
C GLU A 78 9.90 -1.15 11.28
N SER A 79 9.90 -1.57 12.55
CA SER A 79 10.55 -0.84 13.65
C SER A 79 12.05 -0.69 13.46
N GLN A 80 12.69 -1.71 12.89
CA GLN A 80 14.13 -1.69 12.63
C GLN A 80 14.48 -0.97 11.31
N ARG A 81 13.48 -0.44 10.59
CA ARG A 81 13.59 0.20 9.26
C ARG A 81 14.42 -0.62 8.27
N ARG A 82 14.42 -1.95 8.43
CA ARG A 82 15.39 -2.80 7.74
C ARG A 82 15.07 -2.94 6.26
N ARG A 83 13.78 -3.03 5.92
CA ARG A 83 13.35 -3.54 4.61
C ARG A 83 12.05 -2.98 4.04
N ILE A 84 11.12 -2.51 4.87
CA ILE A 84 9.77 -2.13 4.43
C ILE A 84 9.26 -0.91 5.18
N GLY A 85 8.42 -0.12 4.49
CA GLY A 85 7.79 1.07 5.06
C GLY A 85 6.62 0.72 5.98
N TRP A 86 5.54 0.15 5.42
CA TRP A 86 4.33 -0.19 6.18
C TRP A 86 3.55 -1.33 5.49
N ILE A 87 3.02 -2.27 6.28
CA ILE A 87 2.18 -3.38 5.81
C ILE A 87 0.74 -3.22 6.34
N GLN A 88 -0.24 -3.32 5.45
CA GLN A 88 -1.66 -3.33 5.80
C GLN A 88 -2.27 -4.72 5.61
N TYR A 89 -3.14 -5.13 6.54
CA TYR A 89 -3.81 -6.44 6.49
C TYR A 89 -5.29 -6.27 6.15
N LEU A 90 -5.74 -7.01 5.14
CA LEU A 90 -7.14 -7.16 4.78
C LEU A 90 -7.55 -8.62 5.05
N GLU A 91 -8.12 -8.86 6.23
CA GLU A 91 -8.45 -10.20 6.74
C GLU A 91 -9.95 -10.49 6.60
N GLY A 92 -10.28 -11.64 6.04
CA GLY A 92 -11.65 -12.08 5.83
C GLY A 92 -12.41 -11.28 4.77
N SER A 93 -13.47 -11.87 4.21
CA SER A 93 -14.25 -11.24 3.13
C SER A 93 -14.74 -9.84 3.48
N LYS A 94 -15.13 -9.61 4.74
CA LYS A 94 -15.57 -8.29 5.22
C LYS A 94 -14.42 -7.29 5.27
N GLY A 95 -13.27 -7.66 5.83
CA GLY A 95 -12.10 -6.79 5.91
C GLY A 95 -11.54 -6.44 4.53
N ILE A 96 -11.61 -7.37 3.59
CA ILE A 96 -11.28 -7.14 2.18
C ILE A 96 -12.22 -6.10 1.57
N GLN A 97 -13.54 -6.32 1.67
CA GLN A 97 -14.54 -5.42 1.08
C GLN A 97 -14.43 -3.99 1.63
N GLU A 98 -14.28 -3.84 2.95
CA GLU A 98 -14.17 -2.52 3.59
C GLU A 98 -12.78 -1.88 3.43
N GLY A 99 -11.75 -2.71 3.28
CA GLY A 99 -10.36 -2.28 3.28
C GLY A 99 -9.84 -1.83 1.93
N ILE A 100 -10.31 -2.42 0.82
CA ILE A 100 -9.86 -2.06 -0.53
C ILE A 100 -10.06 -0.57 -0.81
N SER A 101 -11.23 -0.01 -0.49
CA SER A 101 -11.50 1.42 -0.69
C SER A 101 -10.51 2.29 0.09
N LYS A 102 -10.20 1.93 1.34
CA LYS A 102 -9.23 2.64 2.18
C LYS A 102 -7.81 2.57 1.61
N VAL A 103 -7.41 1.43 1.07
CA VAL A 103 -6.11 1.26 0.40
C VAL A 103 -6.04 2.18 -0.82
N VAL A 104 -7.08 2.18 -1.67
CA VAL A 104 -7.15 3.01 -2.88
C VAL A 104 -7.14 4.51 -2.52
N GLU A 105 -7.89 4.91 -1.50
CA GLU A 105 -7.91 6.29 -1.00
C GLU A 105 -6.54 6.72 -0.48
N LYS A 106 -5.90 5.89 0.34
CA LYS A 106 -4.55 6.17 0.86
C LYS A 106 -3.54 6.30 -0.27
N MET A 107 -3.60 5.43 -1.28
CA MET A 107 -2.72 5.53 -2.46
C MET A 107 -2.96 6.82 -3.23
N ALA A 108 -4.22 7.19 -3.48
CA ALA A 108 -4.56 8.44 -4.18
C ALA A 108 -4.06 9.67 -3.40
N LEU A 109 -4.22 9.70 -2.07
CA LEU A 109 -3.71 10.79 -1.23
C LEU A 109 -2.19 10.88 -1.25
N LEU A 110 -1.48 9.74 -1.21
CA LEU A 110 -0.02 9.71 -1.31
C LEU A 110 0.47 10.26 -2.65
N GLN A 111 -0.22 9.93 -3.75
CA GLN A 111 0.09 10.47 -5.07
C GLN A 111 -0.11 11.99 -5.11
N VAL A 112 -1.27 12.48 -4.66
CA VAL A 112 -1.54 13.92 -4.60
C VAL A 112 -0.49 14.63 -3.76
N ARG A 113 -0.17 14.12 -2.57
CA ARG A 113 0.84 14.72 -1.70
C ARG A 113 2.20 14.82 -2.38
N ARG A 114 2.65 13.77 -3.09
CA ARG A 114 3.93 13.79 -3.80
C ARG A 114 3.95 14.78 -4.95
N THR A 115 2.89 14.80 -5.76
CA THR A 115 2.77 15.78 -6.85
C THR A 115 2.84 17.20 -6.32
N VAL A 116 2.11 17.48 -5.24
CA VAL A 116 2.07 18.80 -4.61
C VAL A 116 3.40 19.17 -3.97
N GLN A 117 4.07 18.21 -3.31
CA GLN A 117 5.34 18.44 -2.66
C GLN A 117 6.39 18.98 -3.63
N SER A 118 6.48 18.43 -4.84
CA SER A 118 7.40 18.94 -5.86
C SER A 118 7.17 20.41 -6.19
N PHE A 119 5.91 20.85 -6.28
CA PHE A 119 5.58 22.26 -6.46
C PHE A 119 5.87 23.09 -5.21
N SER A 120 5.51 22.58 -4.03
CA SER A 120 5.77 23.23 -2.74
C SER A 120 7.26 23.51 -2.55
N ASP A 121 8.12 22.55 -2.89
CA ASP A 121 9.57 22.65 -2.79
C ASP A 121 10.12 23.71 -3.76
N GLU A 122 9.56 23.81 -4.97
CA GLU A 122 9.96 24.80 -5.97
C GLU A 122 9.62 26.23 -5.55
N ILE A 123 8.44 26.45 -4.97
CA ILE A 123 7.98 27.80 -4.57
C ILE A 123 8.32 28.17 -3.12
N GLY A 124 8.85 27.22 -2.34
CA GLY A 124 9.19 27.40 -0.93
C GLY A 124 7.97 27.54 0.01
N ILE A 125 6.79 27.07 -0.39
CA ILE A 125 5.53 27.18 0.37
C ILE A 125 4.87 25.82 0.43
N ASP A 126 4.50 25.34 1.62
CA ASP A 126 3.72 24.11 1.78
C ASP A 126 2.26 24.31 1.32
N LEU A 127 1.94 23.80 0.12
CA LEU A 127 0.61 23.85 -0.47
C LEU A 127 -0.33 22.74 0.03
N PHE A 128 0.18 21.73 0.74
CA PHE A 128 -0.62 20.57 1.12
C PHE A 128 -1.82 20.92 2.02
N PRO A 129 -1.71 21.81 3.03
CA PRO A 129 -2.85 22.18 3.88
C PRO A 129 -4.01 22.81 3.10
N VAL A 130 -3.71 23.61 2.06
CA VAL A 130 -4.73 24.26 1.22
C VAL A 130 -5.50 23.23 0.41
N LEU A 131 -4.76 22.28 -0.19
CA LEU A 131 -5.34 21.21 -0.99
C LEU A 131 -6.13 20.21 -0.14
N GLU A 132 -5.61 19.83 1.02
CA GLU A 132 -6.33 18.98 1.97
C GLU A 132 -7.66 19.62 2.38
N HIS A 133 -7.66 20.91 2.71
CA HIS A 133 -8.87 21.66 3.01
C HIS A 133 -9.88 21.65 1.84
N TRP A 134 -9.40 21.88 0.62
CA TRP A 134 -10.25 21.87 -0.58
C TRP A 134 -10.85 20.50 -0.90
N ILE A 135 -10.06 19.42 -0.77
CA ILE A 135 -10.53 18.03 -0.94
C ILE A 135 -11.64 17.73 0.07
N ASN A 136 -11.41 18.08 1.34
CA ASN A 136 -12.36 17.83 2.43
C ASN A 136 -13.68 18.60 2.27
N MET A 137 -13.65 19.81 1.68
CA MET A 137 -14.88 20.54 1.36
C MET A 137 -15.72 19.84 0.27
N ARG A 138 -15.07 19.29 -0.77
CA ARG A 138 -15.79 18.64 -1.88
C ARG A 138 -16.35 17.27 -1.54
N THR A 139 -15.66 16.49 -0.70
CA THR A 139 -16.15 15.19 -0.24
C THR A 139 -17.37 15.32 0.68
N LYS A 140 -17.43 16.36 1.52
CA LYS A 140 -18.60 16.65 2.36
C LYS A 140 -19.82 17.17 1.59
N SER A 141 -19.65 17.74 0.39
CA SER A 141 -20.78 18.26 -0.39
C SER A 141 -21.54 17.20 -1.19
N HIS A 142 -21.02 15.96 -1.27
CA HIS A 142 -21.63 14.85 -2.03
C HIS A 142 -22.33 13.83 -1.14
N SER A 143 -22.40 14.07 0.18
CA SER A 143 -23.11 13.23 1.15
C SER A 143 -24.51 13.75 1.51
N HIS A 144 -25.12 14.57 0.64
CA HIS A 144 -26.49 15.06 0.73
C HIS A 144 -27.26 14.79 -0.55
#